data_AF-A0A937M680-F1
#
_entry.id   AF-A0A937M680-F1
#
_cell.length_a   1.000
_cell.length_b   1.000
_cell.length_c   1.000
_cell.angle_alpha   90.00
_cell.angle_beta   90.00
_cell.angle_gamma   90.00
#
_symmetry.space_group_name_H-M   'P 1'
#
loop_
_entity.id
_entity.type
_entity.pdbx_description
1 polymer ?
#
loop_
_entity_poly.entity_id
_entity_poly.type
_entity_poly.pdbx_seq_one_letter_code
_entity_poly.pdbx_strand_id
1 'polypeptide(L)'
;PPLSQIIGHMLNRAFVDTLDNDLEFLRDMNEVLDFVPEHVRNEKKIRAQKIELFEISPSKEINLIATDFYHELPKQMARHSKLDSSSTLLSLVLFEKGSCNALWELGHEDALEKETEIREFFSLK
;
A
#
# COMPACT_ATOMS: atom_id res chain seq x y z
N PRO A 1 10.09 24.45 -5.98
CA PRO A 1 10.15 23.43 -4.91
C PRO A 1 11.50 22.67 -4.95
N PRO A 2 12.05 22.26 -3.80
CA PRO A 2 13.23 21.40 -3.76
C PRO A 2 12.94 20.04 -4.39
N LEU A 3 13.94 19.46 -5.08
CA LEU A 3 13.81 18.20 -5.83
C LEU A 3 13.35 17.02 -4.95
N SER A 4 13.76 16.99 -3.69
CA SER A 4 13.29 16.01 -2.69
C SER A 4 11.78 16.08 -2.50
N GLN A 5 11.20 17.27 -2.40
CA GLN A 5 9.76 17.42 -2.22
C GLN A 5 8.97 16.97 -3.47
N ILE A 6 9.55 17.16 -4.66
CA ILE A 6 8.95 16.70 -5.93
C ILE A 6 8.99 15.16 -6.01
N ILE A 7 10.13 14.54 -5.70
CA ILE A 7 10.25 13.07 -5.70
C ILE A 7 9.36 12.45 -4.61
N GLY A 8 9.25 13.07 -3.43
CA GLY A 8 8.34 12.62 -2.36
C GLY A 8 6.88 12.68 -2.76
N HIS A 9 6.44 13.79 -3.38
CA HIS A 9 5.08 13.89 -3.91
C HIS A 9 4.83 12.92 -5.07
N MET A 10 5.83 12.68 -5.94
CA MET A 10 5.69 11.74 -7.04
C MET A 10 5.60 10.30 -6.57
N LEU A 11 6.38 9.87 -5.56
CA LEU A 11 6.31 8.50 -5.05
C LEU A 11 5.03 8.26 -4.24
N ASN A 12 4.61 9.23 -3.41
CA ASN A 12 3.33 9.14 -2.70
C ASN A 12 2.16 9.01 -3.68
N ARG A 13 2.15 9.81 -4.76
CA ARG A 13 1.13 9.73 -5.82
C ARG A 13 1.24 8.48 -6.70
N ALA A 14 2.45 8.04 -7.04
CA ALA A 14 2.64 6.95 -7.97
C ALA A 14 2.36 5.58 -7.36
N PHE A 15 2.60 5.41 -6.05
CA PHE A 15 2.43 4.13 -5.37
C PHE A 15 1.19 4.05 -4.49
N VAL A 16 0.95 5.03 -3.61
CA VAL A 16 -0.14 4.94 -2.63
C VAL A 16 -1.46 5.35 -3.29
N ASP A 17 -1.50 6.55 -3.89
CA ASP A 17 -2.74 7.03 -4.52
C ASP A 17 -3.16 6.19 -5.74
N THR A 18 -2.20 5.65 -6.51
CA THR A 18 -2.54 4.76 -7.66
C THR A 18 -3.13 3.44 -7.18
N LEU A 19 -2.59 2.85 -6.11
CA LEU A 19 -3.08 1.56 -5.60
C LEU A 19 -4.51 1.71 -5.05
N ASP A 20 -4.79 2.76 -4.29
CA ASP A 20 -6.14 3.00 -3.77
C ASP A 20 -7.16 3.17 -4.91
N ASN A 21 -6.82 3.95 -5.93
CA ASN A 21 -7.66 4.11 -7.12
C ASN A 21 -7.84 2.79 -7.90
N ASP A 22 -6.79 1.96 -8.01
CA ASP A 22 -6.85 0.66 -8.68
C ASP A 22 -7.76 -0.32 -7.89
N LEU A 23 -7.70 -0.30 -6.55
CA LEU A 23 -8.56 -1.09 -5.68
C LEU A 23 -10.02 -0.64 -5.76
N GLU A 24 -10.27 0.67 -5.77
CA GLU A 24 -11.61 1.24 -5.95
C GLU A 24 -12.17 0.85 -7.33
N PHE A 25 -11.40 1.03 -8.40
CA PHE A 25 -11.79 0.60 -9.74
C PHE A 25 -12.12 -0.89 -9.81
N LEU A 26 -11.34 -1.75 -9.13
CA LEU A 26 -11.60 -3.19 -9.09
C LEU A 26 -12.91 -3.49 -8.36
N ARG A 27 -13.20 -2.82 -7.24
CA ARG A 27 -14.46 -2.94 -6.49
C ARG A 27 -15.65 -2.53 -7.35
N ASP A 28 -15.57 -1.37 -7.99
CA ASP A 28 -16.61 -0.85 -8.87
C ASP A 28 -16.86 -1.77 -10.06
N MET A 29 -15.78 -2.28 -10.68
CA MET A 29 -15.89 -3.23 -11.78
C MET A 29 -16.56 -4.54 -11.34
N ASN A 30 -16.25 -5.04 -10.14
CA ASN A 30 -16.92 -6.22 -9.59
C ASN A 30 -18.42 -5.99 -9.41
N GLU A 31 -18.82 -4.83 -8.90
CA GLU A 31 -20.23 -4.46 -8.71
C GLU A 31 -20.93 -4.29 -10.06
N VAL A 32 -20.32 -3.61 -11.03
CA VAL A 32 -20.87 -3.47 -12.39
C VAL A 32 -21.10 -4.83 -13.03
N LEU A 33 -20.17 -5.77 -12.87
CA LEU A 33 -20.30 -7.11 -13.44
C LEU A 33 -21.48 -7.92 -12.89
N ASP A 34 -22.00 -7.60 -11.70
CA ASP A 34 -23.22 -8.21 -11.17
C ASP A 34 -24.47 -7.80 -11.95
N PHE A 35 -24.44 -6.63 -12.60
CA PHE A 35 -25.55 -6.12 -13.41
C PHE A 35 -25.41 -6.43 -14.91
N VAL A 36 -24.30 -7.02 -15.35
CA VAL A 36 -24.08 -7.39 -16.76
C VAL A 36 -24.31 -8.88 -16.98
N PRO A 37 -25.43 -9.27 -17.61
CA PRO A 37 -25.73 -10.68 -17.89
C PRO A 37 -24.62 -11.36 -18.70
N GLU A 38 -24.34 -12.62 -18.40
CA GLU A 38 -23.26 -13.38 -19.03
C GLU A 38 -23.40 -13.47 -20.56
N HIS A 39 -24.63 -13.59 -21.07
CA HIS A 39 -24.88 -13.62 -22.51
C HIS A 39 -24.45 -12.33 -23.23
N VAL A 40 -24.65 -11.17 -22.59
CA VAL A 40 -24.21 -9.87 -23.13
C VAL A 40 -22.68 -9.80 -23.15
N ARG A 41 -22.03 -10.28 -22.09
CA ARG A 41 -20.56 -10.34 -22.01
C ARG A 41 -19.97 -11.18 -23.14
N ASN A 42 -20.58 -12.35 -23.39
CA ASN A 42 -20.17 -13.26 -24.45
C ASN A 42 -20.39 -12.66 -25.85
N GLU A 43 -21.54 -12.04 -26.11
CA GLU A 43 -21.85 -11.41 -27.40
C GLU A 43 -20.91 -10.23 -27.70
N LYS A 44 -20.67 -9.37 -26.71
CA LYS A 44 -19.81 -8.18 -26.83
C LYS A 44 -18.32 -8.49 -26.65
N LYS A 45 -17.95 -9.75 -26.41
CA LYS A 45 -16.56 -10.21 -26.14
C LYS A 45 -15.87 -9.45 -25.00
N ILE A 46 -16.64 -9.08 -23.97
CA ILE A 46 -16.13 -8.42 -22.78
C ILE A 46 -15.38 -9.47 -21.94
N ARG A 47 -14.05 -9.35 -21.87
CA ARG A 47 -13.18 -10.23 -21.06
C ARG A 47 -12.99 -9.64 -19.67
N ALA A 48 -14.06 -9.61 -18.89
CA ALA A 48 -14.02 -9.16 -17.50
C ALA A 48 -14.69 -10.22 -16.62
N GLN A 49 -14.01 -10.58 -15.54
CA GLN A 49 -14.45 -11.54 -14.54
C GLN A 49 -14.36 -10.89 -13.16
N LYS A 50 -15.21 -11.33 -12.24
CA LYS A 50 -15.11 -10.86 -10.86
C LYS A 50 -13.81 -11.35 -10.26
N ILE A 51 -13.16 -10.46 -9.51
CA ILE A 51 -11.92 -10.75 -8.78
C ILE A 51 -12.24 -10.60 -7.30
N GLU A 52 -12.09 -11.69 -6.54
CA GLU A 52 -12.17 -11.60 -5.09
C GLU A 52 -10.95 -10.83 -4.57
N LEU A 53 -11.20 -9.76 -3.80
CA LEU A 53 -10.18 -8.87 -3.28
C LEU A 53 -10.15 -8.97 -1.75
N PHE A 54 -8.97 -9.26 -1.21
CA PHE A 54 -8.70 -9.18 0.22
C PHE A 54 -7.58 -8.17 0.47
N GLU A 55 -7.87 -7.16 1.29
CA GLU A 55 -6.96 -6.04 1.57
C GLU A 55 -6.54 -6.03 3.04
N ILE A 56 -5.22 -5.98 3.27
CA ILE A 56 -4.62 -5.67 4.56
C ILE A 56 -3.93 -4.32 4.43
N SER A 57 -4.56 -3.29 5.00
CA SER A 57 -4.01 -1.94 5.08
C SER A 57 -3.30 -1.78 6.43
N PRO A 58 -2.20 -1.00 6.50
CA PRO A 58 -1.46 -0.80 7.74
C PRO A 58 -2.33 -0.13 8.81
N SER A 59 -2.34 -0.66 10.04
CA SER A 59 -3.12 -0.08 11.15
C SER A 59 -2.54 1.24 11.68
N LYS A 60 -1.28 1.54 11.34
CA LYS A 60 -0.54 2.74 11.76
C LYS A 60 0.08 3.43 10.55
N GLU A 61 0.21 4.76 10.62
CA GLU A 61 0.87 5.52 9.56
C GLU A 61 2.37 5.18 9.48
N ILE A 62 2.78 4.57 8.37
CA ILE A 62 4.17 4.16 8.09
C ILE A 62 5.14 5.35 8.19
N ASN A 63 4.69 6.56 7.82
CA ASN A 63 5.47 7.80 7.92
C ASN A 63 5.89 8.14 9.35
N LEU A 64 5.04 7.85 10.33
CA LEU A 64 5.34 8.09 11.74
C LEU A 64 6.39 7.10 12.24
N ILE A 65 6.21 5.82 11.89
CA ILE A 65 7.16 4.75 12.25
C ILE A 65 8.55 5.07 11.71
N ALA A 66 8.66 5.46 10.44
CA ALA A 66 9.95 5.78 9.84
C ALA A 66 10.67 6.98 10.51
N THR A 67 9.91 7.90 11.09
CA THR A 67 10.48 9.08 11.78
C THR A 67 11.24 8.67 13.03
N ASP A 68 10.78 7.65 13.76
CA ASP A 68 11.46 7.13 14.96
C ASP A 68 12.84 6.55 14.64
N PHE A 69 13.01 6.01 13.43
CA PHE A 69 14.26 5.41 12.95
C PHE A 69 15.14 6.35 12.13
N TYR A 70 14.83 7.66 12.09
CA TYR A 70 15.63 8.65 11.37
C TYR A 70 17.12 8.61 11.74
N HIS A 71 17.41 8.29 13.01
CA HIS A 71 18.77 8.20 13.54
C HIS A 71 19.60 7.06 12.95
N GLU A 72 18.97 6.05 12.35
CA GLU A 72 19.65 4.92 11.68
C GLU A 72 20.16 5.28 10.28
N LEU A 73 19.75 6.43 9.72
CA LEU A 73 20.14 6.82 8.37
C LEU A 73 21.67 6.93 8.21
N PRO A 74 22.22 6.44 7.09
CA PRO A 74 23.60 6.70 6.73
C PRO A 74 23.88 8.21 6.74
N LYS A 75 24.99 8.63 7.38
CA LYS A 75 25.33 10.05 7.61
C LYS A 75 25.30 10.93 6.35
N GLN A 76 25.52 10.34 5.18
CA GLN A 76 25.48 11.00 3.88
C GLN A 76 24.05 11.39 3.49
N MET A 77 23.06 10.54 3.81
CA MET A 77 21.64 10.80 3.54
C MET A 77 21.04 11.74 4.59
N ALA A 78 21.38 11.55 5.87
CA ALA A 78 20.90 12.38 6.98
C ALA A 78 21.24 13.89 6.86
N ARG A 79 22.25 14.24 6.05
CA ARG A 79 22.65 15.63 5.77
C ARG A 79 21.73 16.35 4.77
N HIS A 80 20.97 15.61 3.97
CA HIS A 80 20.10 16.15 2.92
C HIS A 80 18.60 16.09 3.27
N SER A 81 18.22 15.33 4.29
CA SER A 81 16.86 15.31 4.85
C SER A 81 16.70 16.40 5.92
N LYS A 82 15.79 17.36 5.71
CA LYS A 82 15.27 18.17 6.81
C LYS A 82 14.04 17.45 7.38
N LEU A 83 14.04 17.25 8.70
CA LEU A 83 13.06 16.46 9.45
C LEU A 83 11.58 16.71 9.05
N ASP A 84 11.24 17.96 8.72
CA ASP A 84 9.84 18.37 8.50
C ASP A 84 9.30 18.16 7.07
N SER A 85 10.15 17.91 6.07
CA SER A 85 9.72 17.80 4.66
C SER A 85 10.05 16.48 3.99
N SER A 86 10.57 15.51 4.75
CA SER A 86 11.04 14.23 4.23
C SER A 86 10.50 12.99 4.94
N SER A 87 9.56 13.07 5.88
CA SER A 87 9.03 11.87 6.57
C SER A 87 8.41 10.85 5.60
N THR A 88 7.66 11.32 4.60
CA THR A 88 7.11 10.48 3.51
C THR A 88 8.19 9.92 2.59
N LEU A 89 9.30 10.64 2.38
CA LEU A 89 10.43 10.09 1.64
C LEU A 89 11.25 9.11 2.49
N LEU A 90 11.30 9.34 3.80
CA LEU A 90 11.99 8.50 4.74
C LEU A 90 11.33 7.13 4.81
N SER A 91 10.01 7.08 4.97
CA SER A 91 9.25 5.82 5.00
C SER A 91 9.42 5.00 3.72
N LEU A 92 9.65 5.67 2.59
CA LEU A 92 9.83 5.03 1.29
C LEU A 92 11.28 4.60 1.01
N VAL A 93 12.27 5.09 1.76
CA VAL A 93 13.70 4.87 1.49
C VAL A 93 14.45 4.23 2.66
N LEU A 94 13.89 4.25 3.88
CA LEU A 94 14.56 3.77 5.08
C LEU A 94 14.47 2.25 5.20
N PHE A 95 15.42 1.57 4.57
CA PHE A 95 15.62 0.12 4.63
C PHE A 95 16.61 -0.32 5.73
N GLU A 96 16.75 0.49 6.78
CA GLU A 96 17.60 0.17 7.93
C GLU A 96 16.94 -0.87 8.84
N LYS A 97 17.75 -1.58 9.61
CA LYS A 97 17.31 -2.76 10.37
C LYS A 97 16.16 -2.44 11.34
N GLY A 98 16.21 -1.33 12.08
CA GLY A 98 15.18 -0.97 13.04
C GLY A 98 13.85 -0.66 12.35
N SER A 99 13.90 0.17 11.30
CA SER A 99 12.74 0.51 10.47
C SER A 99 12.09 -0.74 9.87
N CYS A 100 12.87 -1.61 9.22
CA CYS A 100 12.36 -2.85 8.62
C CYS A 100 11.73 -3.78 9.65
N ASN A 101 12.32 -3.90 10.85
CA ASN A 101 11.75 -4.72 11.92
C ASN A 101 10.41 -4.17 12.42
N ALA A 102 10.29 -2.85 12.59
CA ALA A 102 9.06 -2.23 13.03
C ALA A 102 7.94 -2.37 11.99
N LEU A 103 8.27 -2.24 10.70
CA LEU A 103 7.30 -2.48 9.62
C LEU A 103 6.89 -3.95 9.52
N TRP A 104 7.83 -4.87 9.76
CA TRP A 104 7.51 -6.30 9.83
C TRP A 104 6.59 -6.62 10.99
N GLU A 105 6.86 -6.08 12.17
CA GLU A 105 6.04 -6.29 13.37
C GLU A 105 4.62 -5.73 13.17
N LEU A 106 4.49 -4.52 12.64
CA LEU A 106 3.20 -3.94 12.25
C LEU A 106 2.43 -4.86 11.28
N GLY A 107 3.06 -5.26 10.18
CA GLY A 107 2.41 -6.12 9.19
C GLY A 107 2.04 -7.49 9.74
N HIS A 108 2.82 -8.02 10.68
CA HIS A 108 2.54 -9.27 11.37
C HIS A 108 1.33 -9.12 12.31
N GLU A 109 1.27 -8.05 13.11
CA GLU A 109 0.11 -7.73 13.95
C GLU A 109 -1.16 -7.57 13.11
N ASP A 110 -1.10 -6.76 12.05
CA ASP A 110 -2.23 -6.49 11.15
C ASP A 110 -2.74 -7.77 10.47
N ALA A 111 -1.84 -8.68 10.09
CA ALA A 111 -2.21 -9.97 9.51
C ALA A 111 -2.82 -10.92 10.55
N LEU A 112 -2.30 -10.94 11.78
CA LEU A 112 -2.85 -11.77 12.86
C LEU A 112 -4.26 -11.33 13.28
N GLU A 113 -4.50 -10.02 13.34
CA GLU A 113 -5.85 -9.49 13.62
C GLU A 113 -6.88 -9.98 12.59
N LYS A 114 -6.44 -10.21 11.34
CA LYS A 114 -7.29 -10.72 10.25
C LYS A 114 -7.07 -12.21 9.94
N GLU A 115 -6.49 -12.99 10.85
CA GLU A 115 -6.10 -14.39 10.58
C GLU A 115 -7.27 -15.23 10.04
N THR A 116 -8.45 -15.08 10.62
CA THR A 116 -9.64 -15.87 10.22
C THR A 116 -10.06 -15.51 8.79
N GLU A 117 -10.12 -14.23 8.46
CA GLU A 117 -10.48 -13.77 7.11
C GLU A 117 -9.45 -14.20 6.06
N ILE A 118 -8.15 -14.17 6.40
CA ILE A 118 -7.07 -14.68 5.53
C ILE A 118 -7.25 -16.18 5.25
N ARG A 119 -7.54 -16.96 6.30
CA ARG A 119 -7.77 -18.41 6.17
C ARG A 119 -8.98 -18.71 5.29
N GLU A 120 -10.07 -17.97 5.49
CA GLU A 120 -11.27 -18.07 4.66
C GLU A 120 -10.99 -17.72 3.19
N PHE A 121 -10.32 -16.59 2.94
CA PHE A 121 -9.97 -16.13 1.59
C PHE A 121 -9.13 -17.16 0.82
N PHE A 122 -8.12 -17.76 1.45
CA PHE A 122 -7.30 -18.79 0.80
C PHE A 122 -7.89 -20.21 0.87
N SER A 123 -9.09 -20.37 1.44
CA SER A 123 -9.69 -21.70 1.70
C SER A 123 -8.77 -22.64 2.51
N LEU A 124 -7.91 -22.07 3.35
CA LEU A 124 -6.98 -22.80 4.22
C LEU A 124 -7.73 -23.24 5.47
N LYS A 125 -8.19 -24.49 5.48
CA LYS A 125 -8.75 -25.14 6.69
C LYS A 125 -7.69 -25.36 7.77
#